data_AF-A0A1J9QYA1-F1
#
_entry.id   AF-A0A1J9QYA1-F1
#
_cell.length_a   1.000
_cell.length_b   1.000
_cell.length_c   1.000
_cell.angle_alpha   90.00
_cell.angle_beta   90.00
_cell.angle_gamma   90.00
#
_symmetry.space_group_name_H-M   'P 1'
#
loop_
_entity.id
_entity.type
_entity.pdbx_description
1 polymer ?
#
loop_
_entity_poly.entity_id
_entity_poly.type
_entity_poly.pdbx_seq_one_letter_code
_entity_poly.pdbx_strand_id
1 'polypeptide(L)'
;MTTNHIERLDDALIRPGRVDRQVLFQLADQKMSSRLFCTVFKRSDGDQRITGKEFDNETIERLAGEFAAKVPDQVFRPAEILLSFLLERRQSPTDAVADVEDWVAKASKERGKVNSYARERATLNPTDSFEDIVESTQAQNA
;
A
#
# COMPACT_ATOMS: atom_id res chain seq x y z
N MET A 1 -13.19 -13.22 7.84
CA MET A 1 -13.18 -13.61 6.40
C MET A 1 -12.40 -12.55 5.63
N THR A 2 -11.63 -12.93 4.61
CA THR A 2 -10.91 -12.01 3.72
C THR A 2 -11.21 -12.38 2.27
N THR A 3 -11.36 -11.38 1.39
CA THR A 3 -11.54 -11.58 -0.05
C THR A 3 -10.89 -10.44 -0.83
N ASN A 4 -10.33 -10.74 -1.99
CA ASN A 4 -9.86 -9.72 -2.94
C ASN A 4 -10.99 -9.23 -3.86
N HIS A 5 -12.08 -10.01 -3.94
CA HIS A 5 -13.21 -9.80 -4.84
C HIS A 5 -14.49 -9.88 -4.01
N ILE A 6 -14.94 -8.73 -3.49
CA ILE A 6 -16.15 -8.67 -2.66
C ILE A 6 -17.42 -8.74 -3.52
N GLU A 7 -17.33 -8.28 -4.76
CA GLU A 7 -18.39 -8.28 -5.77
C GLU A 7 -18.81 -9.69 -6.22
N ARG A 8 -17.96 -10.69 -5.99
CA ARG A 8 -18.25 -12.10 -6.30
C ARG A 8 -18.84 -12.86 -5.12
N LEU A 9 -19.02 -12.20 -3.98
CA LEU A 9 -19.58 -12.83 -2.79
C LEU A 9 -21.11 -12.78 -2.83
N ASP A 10 -21.75 -13.88 -2.44
CA ASP A 10 -23.20 -13.94 -2.26
C ASP A 10 -23.61 -13.09 -1.04
N ASP A 11 -24.69 -12.31 -1.18
CA ASP A 11 -25.24 -11.46 -0.13
C ASP A 11 -25.59 -12.25 1.15
N ALA A 12 -25.96 -13.53 1.02
CA ALA A 12 -26.21 -14.41 2.15
C ALA A 12 -24.96 -14.67 3.01
N LEU A 13 -23.76 -14.49 2.45
CA LEU A 13 -22.49 -14.62 3.18
C LEU A 13 -22.09 -13.35 3.95
N ILE A 14 -22.51 -12.17 3.49
CA ILE A 14 -22.18 -10.89 4.13
C ILE A 14 -23.32 -10.24 4.91
N ARG A 15 -24.53 -10.84 4.90
CA ARG A 15 -25.68 -10.33 5.66
C ARG A 15 -25.40 -10.21 7.17
N PRO A 16 -26.10 -9.29 7.86
CA PRO A 16 -26.01 -9.14 9.31
C PRO A 16 -26.21 -10.47 10.05
N GLY A 17 -25.38 -10.73 11.07
CA GLY A 17 -25.34 -11.98 11.82
C GLY A 17 -24.41 -13.06 11.26
N ARG A 18 -23.88 -12.89 10.04
CA ARG A 18 -22.72 -13.68 9.55
C ARG A 18 -21.44 -12.86 9.50
N VAL A 19 -21.53 -11.62 9.03
CA VAL A 19 -20.41 -10.67 9.01
C VAL A 19 -20.89 -9.35 9.62
N ASP A 20 -20.40 -9.04 10.82
CA ASP A 20 -20.83 -7.84 11.55
C ASP A 20 -19.99 -6.60 11.21
N ARG A 21 -18.80 -6.78 10.64
CA ARG A 21 -17.88 -5.71 10.23
C ARG A 21 -17.18 -6.06 8.93
N GLN A 22 -17.11 -5.07 8.04
CA GLN A 22 -16.37 -5.14 6.80
C GLN A 22 -15.36 -3.99 6.79
N VAL A 23 -14.11 -4.29 6.44
CA VAL A 23 -13.02 -3.29 6.37
C VAL A 23 -12.31 -3.49 5.05
N LEU A 24 -12.26 -2.43 4.24
CA LEU A 24 -11.53 -2.40 3.00
C LEU A 24 -10.06 -2.11 3.26
N PHE A 25 -9.16 -2.97 2.78
CA PHE A 25 -7.73 -2.72 2.76
C PHE A 25 -7.34 -2.07 1.44
N GLN A 26 -6.99 -0.80 1.49
CA GLN A 26 -6.64 0.01 0.31
C GLN A 26 -5.13 -0.06 0.01
N LEU A 27 -4.75 0.55 -1.11
CA LEU A 27 -3.35 0.81 -1.44
C LEU A 27 -2.79 1.84 -0.45
N ALA A 28 -1.47 1.91 -0.37
CA ALA A 28 -0.79 2.75 0.60
C ALA A 28 -1.05 4.23 0.29
N ASP A 29 -1.52 4.96 1.30
CA ASP A 29 -1.56 6.41 1.28
C ASP A 29 -0.29 7.01 1.88
N GLN A 30 -0.12 8.33 1.75
CA GLN A 30 1.02 9.04 2.33
C GLN A 30 1.08 8.82 3.85
N LYS A 31 -0.07 8.84 4.53
CA LYS A 31 -0.15 8.64 5.99
C LYS A 31 0.30 7.25 6.40
N MET A 32 -0.09 6.22 5.66
CA MET A 32 0.33 4.84 5.86
C MET A 32 1.81 4.69 5.54
N SER A 33 2.30 5.29 4.47
CA SER A 33 3.72 5.27 4.11
C SER A 33 4.60 5.86 5.21
N SER A 34 4.20 7.01 5.77
CA SER A 34 4.85 7.62 6.94
C SER A 34 4.81 6.70 8.17
N ARG A 35 3.65 6.09 8.45
CA ARG A 35 3.49 5.14 9.56
C ARG A 35 4.34 3.88 9.40
N LEU A 36 4.44 3.34 8.19
CA LEU A 36 5.29 2.18 7.89
C LEU A 36 6.76 2.52 8.13
N PHE A 37 7.21 3.69 7.66
CA PHE A 37 8.55 4.19 7.93
C PHE A 37 8.82 4.30 9.44
N CYS A 38 7.89 4.92 10.18
CA CYS A 38 7.98 5.03 11.63
C CYS A 38 8.00 3.65 12.31
N THR A 39 7.25 2.67 11.82
CA THR A 39 7.20 1.33 12.40
C THR A 39 8.54 0.59 12.26
N VAL A 40 9.31 0.87 11.21
CA VAL A 40 10.62 0.26 10.96
C VAL A 40 11.73 0.97 11.72
N PHE A 41 11.69 2.31 11.79
CA PHE A 41 12.81 3.11 12.28
C PHE A 41 12.60 3.76 13.65
N LYS A 42 11.37 3.90 14.16
CA LYS A 42 11.16 4.38 15.53
C LYS A 42 11.48 3.28 16.52
N ARG A 43 12.13 3.68 17.62
CA ARG A 43 12.38 2.80 18.75
C ARG A 43 11.23 2.95 19.75
N SER A 44 10.70 1.81 20.21
CA SER A 44 9.84 1.79 21.40
C SER A 44 10.74 1.68 22.64
N ASP A 45 10.36 2.31 23.76
CA ASP A 45 11.16 2.40 24.99
C ASP A 45 11.65 1.05 25.55
N GLY A 46 11.09 -0.08 25.08
CA GLY A 46 11.49 -1.44 25.45
C GLY A 46 12.19 -2.29 24.37
N ASP A 47 12.38 -1.82 23.14
CA ASP A 47 12.94 -2.66 22.06
C ASP A 47 14.42 -2.36 21.81
N GLN A 48 15.28 -3.32 22.17
CA GLN A 48 16.73 -3.25 22.04
C GLN A 48 17.18 -3.79 20.68
N ARG A 49 16.61 -3.29 19.57
CA ARG A 49 17.00 -3.73 18.22
C ARG A 49 18.13 -2.88 17.66
N ILE A 50 19.33 -3.47 17.70
CA ILE A 50 20.40 -3.50 16.69
C ILE A 50 20.45 -2.34 15.69
N THR A 51 20.69 -1.10 16.11
CA THR A 51 21.35 -0.11 15.25
C THR A 51 22.18 0.81 16.13
N GLY A 52 23.50 0.85 15.89
CA GLY A 52 24.46 1.63 16.68
C GLY A 52 24.46 3.13 16.37
N LYS A 53 23.39 3.67 15.77
CA LYS A 53 23.25 5.09 15.41
C LYS A 53 21.94 5.61 15.97
N GLU A 54 22.03 6.46 16.98
CA GLU A 54 20.89 7.09 17.63
C GLU A 54 20.28 8.16 16.71
N PHE A 55 19.11 7.88 16.15
CA PHE A 55 18.25 8.92 15.59
C PHE A 55 17.16 9.22 16.62
N ASP A 56 16.92 10.49 16.90
CA ASP A 56 15.81 10.89 17.75
C ASP A 56 14.47 10.59 17.04
N ASN A 57 13.42 10.32 17.83
CA ASN A 57 12.10 10.01 17.29
C ASN A 57 11.54 11.17 16.45
N GLU A 58 11.91 12.41 16.77
CA GLU A 58 11.52 13.62 16.02
C GLU A 58 12.14 13.65 14.61
N THR A 59 13.42 13.29 14.45
CA THR A 59 14.05 13.18 13.13
C THR A 59 13.43 12.05 12.33
N ILE A 60 13.10 10.92 12.95
CA ILE A 60 12.41 9.82 12.25
C ILE A 60 11.03 10.27 11.75
N GLU A 61 10.27 11.04 12.53
CA GLU A 61 8.99 11.59 12.08
C GLU A 61 9.13 12.55 10.91
N ARG A 62 10.12 13.46 10.96
CA ARG A 62 10.43 14.37 9.85
C ARG A 62 10.79 13.59 8.58
N LEU A 63 11.70 12.63 8.68
CA LEU A 63 12.11 11.77 7.56
C LEU A 63 10.95 10.93 7.03
N ALA A 64 10.06 10.46 7.91
CA ALA A 64 8.85 9.75 7.50
C ALA A 64 7.90 10.62 6.67
N GLY A 65 7.82 11.92 6.99
CA GLY A 65 7.07 12.90 6.20
C GLY A 65 7.68 13.11 4.82
N GLU A 66 9.00 13.30 4.75
CA GLU A 66 9.74 13.43 3.48
C GLU A 66 9.62 12.17 2.62
N PHE A 67 9.76 11.00 3.24
CA PHE A 67 9.54 9.71 2.59
C PHE A 67 8.13 9.62 1.99
N ALA A 68 7.11 9.91 2.79
CA ALA A 68 5.72 9.86 2.36
C ALA A 68 5.40 10.83 1.23
N ALA A 69 6.03 12.01 1.20
CA ALA A 69 5.84 13.00 0.14
C ALA A 69 6.39 12.52 -1.21
N LYS A 70 7.43 11.68 -1.20
CA LYS A 70 8.07 11.13 -2.42
C LYS A 70 7.39 9.86 -2.93
N VAL A 71 6.62 9.17 -2.09
CA VAL A 71 5.85 7.98 -2.48
C VAL A 71 4.52 8.43 -3.11
N PRO A 72 4.21 7.97 -4.34
CA PRO A 72 2.93 8.29 -4.98
C PRO A 72 1.76 7.62 -4.25
N ASP A 73 0.69 8.38 -4.06
CA ASP A 73 -0.50 7.97 -3.32
C ASP A 73 -1.32 6.91 -4.07
N GLN A 74 -1.83 5.91 -3.35
CA GLN A 74 -2.67 4.83 -3.88
C GLN A 74 -2.07 4.04 -5.06
N VAL A 75 -0.74 4.01 -5.19
CA VAL A 75 -0.09 3.23 -6.28
C VAL A 75 0.44 1.89 -5.78
N PHE A 76 1.08 1.88 -4.61
CA PHE A 76 1.78 0.72 -4.09
C PHE A 76 0.98 0.04 -2.98
N ARG A 77 1.13 -1.28 -2.86
CA ARG A 77 0.57 -2.01 -1.72
C ARG A 77 1.40 -1.71 -0.47
N PRO A 78 0.78 -1.62 0.72
CA PRO A 78 1.51 -1.38 1.97
C PRO A 78 2.64 -2.41 2.22
N ALA A 79 2.40 -3.66 1.84
CA ALA A 79 3.39 -4.73 1.94
C ALA A 79 4.58 -4.55 0.99
N GLU A 80 4.40 -3.96 -0.20
CA GLU A 80 5.50 -3.72 -1.15
C GLU A 80 6.46 -2.67 -0.60
N ILE A 81 5.91 -1.57 -0.06
CA ILE A 81 6.71 -0.52 0.59
C ILE A 81 7.49 -1.10 1.77
N LEU A 82 6.82 -1.88 2.63
CA LEU A 82 7.45 -2.43 3.82
C LEU A 82 8.51 -3.49 3.48
N LEU A 83 8.12 -4.52 2.72
CA LEU A 83 8.96 -5.70 2.48
C LEU A 83 10.02 -5.47 1.41
N SER A 84 9.67 -4.82 0.30
CA SER A 84 10.56 -4.68 -0.85
C SER A 84 11.47 -3.44 -0.78
N PHE A 85 11.26 -2.55 0.18
CA PHE A 85 12.06 -1.34 0.31
C PHE A 85 12.55 -1.11 1.74
N LEU A 86 11.63 -0.90 2.69
CA LEU A 86 12.00 -0.47 4.04
C LEU A 86 12.80 -1.53 4.81
N LEU A 87 12.48 -2.81 4.66
CA LEU A 87 13.24 -3.89 5.31
C LEU A 87 14.63 -4.13 4.70
N GLU A 88 14.81 -3.85 3.41
CA GLU A 88 16.12 -3.94 2.75
C GLU A 88 17.06 -2.83 3.26
N ARG A 89 16.54 -1.61 3.44
CA ARG A 89 17.29 -0.42 3.93
C ARG A 89 17.16 -0.17 5.43
N ARG A 90 16.88 -1.21 6.21
CA ARG A 90 16.64 -1.13 7.67
C ARG A 90 17.80 -0.55 8.51
N GLN A 91 18.96 -0.27 7.91
CA GLN A 91 20.16 0.20 8.59
C GLN A 91 20.28 1.74 8.61
N SER A 92 19.58 2.47 7.73
CA SER A 92 19.72 3.92 7.64
C SER A 92 18.41 4.59 7.16
N PRO A 93 17.74 5.38 8.00
CA PRO A 93 16.53 6.10 7.63
C PRO A 93 16.81 7.21 6.59
N THR A 94 17.99 7.83 6.63
CA THR A 94 18.39 8.85 5.64
C THR A 94 18.57 8.26 4.25
N ASP A 95 19.19 7.08 4.14
CA ASP A 95 19.42 6.42 2.85
C ASP A 95 18.09 5.97 2.25
N ALA A 96 17.14 5.55 3.10
CA ALA A 96 15.78 5.24 2.68
C ALA A 96 15.02 6.45 2.09
N VAL A 97 15.30 7.68 2.52
CA VAL A 97 14.68 8.89 1.93
C VAL A 97 15.40 9.33 0.65
N ALA A 98 16.70 9.06 0.53
CA ALA A 98 17.46 9.34 -0.69
C ALA A 98 17.05 8.40 -1.83
N ASP A 99 16.95 7.10 -1.55
CA ASP A 99 16.76 6.08 -2.57
C ASP A 99 15.29 5.80 -2.94
N VAL A 100 14.33 6.45 -2.27
CA VAL A 100 12.90 6.18 -2.50
C VAL A 100 12.46 6.54 -3.90
N GLU A 101 12.95 7.64 -4.47
CA GLU A 101 12.58 8.08 -5.83
C GLU A 101 13.06 7.07 -6.89
N ASP A 102 14.30 6.60 -6.75
CA ASP A 102 14.86 5.58 -7.64
C ASP A 102 14.09 4.27 -7.54
N TRP A 103 13.71 3.88 -6.32
CA TRP A 103 12.88 2.70 -6.12
C TRP A 103 11.48 2.86 -6.70
N VAL A 104 10.82 4.01 -6.51
CA VAL A 104 9.50 4.28 -7.09
C VAL A 104 9.56 4.20 -8.61
N ALA A 105 10.61 4.74 -9.23
CA ALA A 105 10.81 4.67 -10.68
C ALA A 105 11.03 3.22 -11.16
N LYS A 106 11.88 2.46 -10.46
CA LYS A 106 12.15 1.05 -10.76
C LYS A 106 10.90 0.18 -10.59
N ALA A 107 10.22 0.30 -9.46
CA ALA A 107 9.03 -0.48 -9.13
C ALA A 107 7.88 -0.18 -10.11
N SER A 108 7.71 1.09 -10.52
CA SER A 108 6.72 1.46 -11.54
C SER A 108 7.01 0.82 -12.90
N LYS A 109 8.28 0.76 -13.31
CA LYS A 109 8.72 0.12 -14.56
C LYS A 109 8.53 -1.40 -14.53
N GLU A 110 8.82 -2.04 -13.41
CA GLU A 110 8.62 -3.49 -13.23
C GLU A 110 7.13 -3.84 -13.27
N ARG A 111 6.25 -3.04 -12.66
CA ARG A 111 4.79 -3.22 -12.77
C ARG A 111 4.27 -3.08 -14.19
N GLY A 112 4.81 -2.14 -14.97
CA GLY A 112 4.47 -2.00 -16.39
C GLY A 112 4.74 -3.27 -17.21
N LYS A 113 5.78 -4.03 -16.84
CA LYS A 113 6.09 -5.34 -17.43
C LYS A 113 5.20 -6.45 -16.88
N VAL A 114 4.92 -6.46 -15.58
CA VAL A 114 4.07 -7.50 -14.97
C VAL A 114 2.63 -7.46 -15.52
N ASN A 115 2.14 -6.27 -15.85
CA ASN A 115 0.79 -6.09 -16.40
C ASN A 115 0.63 -6.68 -17.82
N SER A 116 1.72 -6.90 -18.56
CA SER A 116 1.64 -7.58 -19.87
C SER A 116 1.31 -9.07 -19.71
N TYR A 117 1.80 -9.74 -18.66
CA TYR A 117 1.48 -11.15 -18.39
C TYR A 117 0.08 -11.33 -17.77
N ALA A 118 -0.43 -10.33 -17.06
CA ALA A 118 -1.80 -10.35 -16.51
C ALA A 118 -2.85 -10.15 -17.60
N ARG A 119 -2.63 -9.22 -18.53
CA ARG A 119 -3.49 -9.01 -19.70
C ARG A 119 -3.58 -10.25 -20.60
N GLU A 120 -2.48 -10.97 -20.81
CA GLU A 120 -2.44 -12.21 -21.59
C GLU A 120 -3.21 -13.38 -20.93
N ARG A 121 -3.40 -13.34 -19.60
CA ARG A 121 -4.28 -14.28 -18.88
C ARG A 121 -5.74 -13.82 -18.86
N ALA A 122 -5.99 -12.51 -18.87
CA ALA A 122 -7.34 -11.95 -19.00
C ALA A 122 -7.95 -12.20 -20.38
N THR A 123 -7.15 -12.25 -21.45
CA THR A 123 -7.62 -12.66 -22.79
C THR A 123 -8.11 -14.11 -22.86
N LEU A 124 -7.78 -14.95 -21.88
CA LEU A 124 -8.26 -16.34 -21.76
C LEU A 124 -9.50 -16.47 -20.85
N ASN A 125 -9.91 -15.43 -20.12
CA ASN A 125 -11.09 -15.44 -19.24
C ASN A 125 -11.81 -14.06 -19.32
N PRO A 126 -12.91 -13.93 -20.08
CA PRO A 126 -13.48 -12.64 -20.50
C PRO A 126 -14.15 -11.79 -19.40
N THR A 127 -14.24 -12.26 -18.16
CA THR A 127 -15.07 -11.63 -17.11
C THR A 127 -14.39 -10.49 -16.34
N ASP A 128 -13.26 -9.96 -16.81
CA ASP A 128 -12.43 -9.00 -16.06
C ASP A 128 -12.29 -7.62 -16.75
N SER A 129 -13.33 -7.14 -17.43
CA SER A 129 -13.36 -5.75 -17.94
C SER A 129 -14.28 -4.89 -17.08
N PHE A 130 -13.67 -3.99 -16.32
CA PHE A 130 -14.31 -2.90 -15.58
C PHE A 130 -14.04 -1.59 -16.33
N GLU A 131 -14.89 -1.29 -17.31
CA GLU A 131 -15.22 0.07 -17.73
C GLU A 131 -16.76 0.15 -17.68
N ASP A 132 -17.30 1.29 -17.30
CA ASP A 132 -18.74 1.61 -17.19
C ASP A 132 -19.43 1.45 -15.82
N ILE A 133 -18.94 2.10 -14.74
CA ILE A 133 -19.87 2.76 -13.77
C ILE A 133 -19.22 4.02 -13.18
N VAL A 134 -19.01 5.06 -13.99
CA VAL A 134 -18.82 6.44 -13.47
C VAL A 134 -20.05 7.32 -13.75
N GLU A 135 -21.07 6.84 -14.48
CA GLU A 135 -22.11 7.73 -15.02
C GLU A 135 -23.52 7.59 -14.42
N SER A 136 -23.77 6.69 -13.46
CA SER A 136 -25.15 6.45 -12.98
C SER A 136 -25.55 7.14 -11.68
N THR A 137 -24.65 7.84 -10.97
CA THR A 137 -24.96 8.43 -9.65
C THR A 137 -25.63 9.82 -9.71
N GLN A 138 -26.13 10.26 -10.87
CA GLN A 138 -26.76 11.59 -10.99
C GLN A 138 -28.23 11.61 -11.41
N ALA A 139 -28.94 10.48 -11.44
CA ALA A 139 -30.35 10.47 -11.79
C ALA A 139 -31.17 9.52 -10.92
N GLN A 140 -31.35 9.85 -9.64
CA GLN A 140 -32.50 9.41 -8.82
C GLN A 140 -32.52 10.16 -7.48
N ASN A 141 -32.75 11.47 -7.57
CA ASN A 141 -33.31 12.29 -6.50
C ASN A 141 -34.22 13.34 -7.15
N ALA A 142 -35.40 12.90 -7.58
CA ALA A 142 -36.56 13.71 -7.92
C ALA A 142 -37.82 12.88 -7.67
#